data_AF-A0A0H5HCH3-F1
#
_entry.id   AF-A0A0H5HCH3-F1
#
_cell.length_a   1.000
_cell.length_b   1.000
_cell.length_c   1.000
_cell.angle_alpha   90.00
_cell.angle_beta   90.00
_cell.angle_gamma   90.00
#
_symmetry.space_group_name_H-M   'P 1'
#
loop_
_entity.id
_entity.type
_entity.pdbx_description
1 polymer ?
#
loop_
_entity_poly.entity_id
_entity_poly.type
_entity_poly.pdbx_seq_one_letter_code
_entity_poly.pdbx_strand_id
1 'polypeptide(L)'
;MRLLTYSLLIKYGFNVKTSGRVLNPTAVFCNDRERYYSMLAEADTGAVEGLEQWCLYVLTGISAELKKVDKLSNLHFLNSKILYPALEYSKGRGVINERESTILKRIISQGTVKVNDLKEVLPGLKSAQITYQIGKLVDRGLLQPVEMGSRIYTAGFSKSDLMRGVIHALRKEGFIPNF
;
A
#
# COMPACT_ATOMS: atom_id res chain seq x y z
N MET A 1 0.40 -18.61 -20.96
CA MET A 1 0.15 -17.23 -21.45
C MET A 1 0.65 -16.13 -20.49
N ARG A 2 0.19 -16.03 -19.23
CA ARG A 2 0.50 -14.88 -18.34
C ARG A 2 1.99 -14.67 -18.01
N LEU A 3 2.75 -15.76 -17.82
CA LEU A 3 4.19 -15.70 -17.56
C LEU A 3 4.97 -15.14 -18.75
N LEU A 4 4.54 -15.46 -19.98
CA LEU A 4 5.17 -14.96 -21.21
C LEU A 4 4.94 -13.45 -21.36
N THR A 5 3.71 -12.97 -21.15
CA THR A 5 3.39 -11.53 -21.14
C THR A 5 4.22 -10.79 -20.11
N TYR A 6 4.38 -11.36 -18.91
CA TYR A 6 5.21 -10.79 -17.85
C TYR A 6 6.70 -10.71 -18.24
N SER A 7 7.24 -11.79 -18.80
CA SER A 7 8.61 -11.83 -19.32
C SER A 7 8.84 -10.83 -20.45
N LEU A 8 7.85 -10.62 -21.33
CA LEU A 8 7.92 -9.61 -22.39
C LEU A 8 7.91 -8.20 -21.81
N LEU A 9 7.04 -7.91 -20.85
CA LEU A 9 7.04 -6.60 -20.16
C LEU A 9 8.40 -6.30 -19.52
N ILE A 10 9.00 -7.28 -18.84
CA ILE A 10 10.37 -7.17 -18.31
C ILE A 10 11.38 -6.93 -19.43
N LYS A 11 11.33 -7.73 -20.50
CA LYS A 11 12.24 -7.65 -21.64
C LYS A 11 12.19 -6.28 -22.31
N TYR A 12 11.01 -5.67 -22.42
CA TYR A 12 10.81 -4.36 -23.04
C TYR A 12 10.97 -3.18 -22.07
N GLY A 13 11.53 -3.41 -20.87
CA GLY A 13 11.93 -2.34 -19.97
C GLY A 13 10.79 -1.74 -19.13
N PHE A 14 9.60 -2.35 -19.13
CA PHE A 14 8.65 -2.08 -18.06
C PHE A 14 9.31 -2.56 -16.77
N ASN A 15 9.43 -1.69 -15.78
CA ASN A 15 10.23 -1.94 -14.58
C ASN A 15 9.49 -2.87 -13.60
N VAL A 16 9.07 -4.06 -14.07
CA VAL A 16 8.25 -5.07 -13.37
C VAL A 16 9.02 -5.84 -12.31
N LYS A 17 10.34 -5.63 -12.16
CA LYS A 17 11.17 -6.36 -11.20
C LYS A 17 11.07 -5.77 -9.79
N THR A 18 11.05 -6.70 -8.83
CA THR A 18 11.15 -6.53 -7.38
C THR A 18 12.21 -5.50 -6.99
N SER A 19 11.75 -4.28 -6.68
CA SER A 19 12.43 -3.15 -6.02
C SER A 19 12.13 -1.80 -6.70
N GLY A 20 10.86 -1.46 -6.90
CA GLY A 20 10.49 -0.04 -7.01
C GLY A 20 9.38 0.38 -7.96
N ARG A 21 8.92 -0.45 -8.92
CA ARG A 21 7.73 -0.12 -9.74
C ARG A 21 6.88 -1.36 -10.04
N VAL A 22 6.06 -1.72 -9.06
CA VAL A 22 5.24 -2.94 -9.06
C VAL A 22 4.06 -2.80 -10.00
N LEU A 23 4.23 -3.09 -11.30
CA LEU A 23 3.07 -3.40 -12.13
C LEU A 23 2.54 -4.77 -11.69
N ASN A 24 1.31 -4.81 -11.18
CA ASN A 24 0.60 -6.06 -10.94
C ASN A 24 -0.22 -6.42 -12.20
N PRO A 25 0.29 -7.23 -13.14
CA PRO A 25 -0.47 -7.59 -14.34
C PRO A 25 -1.77 -8.34 -14.00
N THR A 26 -1.85 -8.99 -12.84
CA THR A 26 -3.08 -9.60 -12.34
C THR A 26 -4.18 -8.57 -12.13
N ALA A 27 -3.85 -7.34 -11.76
CA ALA A 27 -4.82 -6.25 -11.62
C ALA A 27 -5.34 -5.75 -12.98
N VAL A 28 -4.59 -5.97 -14.06
CA VAL A 28 -5.06 -5.71 -15.44
C VAL A 28 -5.97 -6.83 -15.94
N PHE A 29 -5.59 -8.09 -15.70
CA PHE A 29 -6.26 -9.23 -16.35
C PHE A 29 -7.32 -9.93 -15.51
N CYS A 30 -7.24 -9.86 -14.17
CA CYS A 30 -8.07 -10.66 -13.28
C CYS A 30 -9.05 -9.82 -12.45
N ASN A 31 -9.05 -8.50 -12.62
CA ASN A 31 -9.98 -7.62 -11.93
C ASN A 31 -11.42 -7.81 -12.41
N ASP A 32 -11.59 -8.02 -13.71
CA ASP A 32 -12.86 -8.37 -14.36
C ASP A 32 -12.62 -9.57 -15.28
N ARG A 33 -13.00 -10.76 -14.80
CA ARG A 33 -12.77 -12.01 -15.55
C ARG A 33 -13.65 -12.11 -16.77
N GLU A 34 -14.89 -11.66 -16.69
CA GLU A 34 -15.84 -11.74 -17.80
C GLU A 34 -15.37 -10.86 -18.95
N ARG A 35 -15.01 -9.62 -18.64
CA ARG A 35 -14.43 -8.71 -19.63
C ARG A 35 -13.11 -9.20 -20.20
N TYR A 36 -12.26 -9.81 -19.38
CA TYR A 36 -11.01 -10.41 -19.89
C TYR A 36 -11.30 -11.50 -20.92
N TYR A 37 -12.23 -12.41 -20.63
CA TYR A 37 -12.57 -13.49 -21.56
C TYR A 37 -13.31 -12.98 -22.81
N SER A 38 -14.15 -11.96 -22.70
CA SER A 38 -14.82 -11.37 -23.87
C SER A 38 -13.81 -10.74 -24.84
N MET A 39 -12.88 -9.93 -24.33
CA MET A 39 -11.84 -9.29 -25.15
C MET A 39 -10.87 -10.32 -25.75
N LEU A 40 -10.60 -11.42 -25.03
CA LEU A 40 -9.77 -12.50 -25.55
C LEU A 40 -10.49 -13.26 -26.67
N ALA A 41 -11.78 -13.56 -26.50
CA ALA A 41 -12.58 -14.23 -27.52
C ALA A 41 -12.68 -13.42 -28.82
N GLU A 42 -12.79 -12.09 -28.71
CA GLU A 42 -12.75 -11.19 -29.87
C GLU A 42 -11.39 -11.22 -30.58
N ALA A 43 -10.29 -11.23 -29.83
CA ALA A 43 -8.94 -11.34 -30.39
C ALA A 43 -8.70 -12.68 -31.10
N ASP A 44 -9.25 -13.77 -30.55
CA ASP A 44 -9.10 -15.14 -31.08
C ASP A 44 -9.78 -15.31 -32.46
N THR A 45 -10.67 -14.40 -32.86
CA THR A 45 -11.23 -14.37 -34.22
C THR A 45 -10.18 -14.06 -35.29
N GLY A 46 -9.05 -13.45 -34.91
CA GLY A 46 -8.00 -13.00 -35.82
C GLY A 46 -8.36 -11.77 -36.65
N ALA A 47 -9.55 -11.18 -36.46
CA ALA A 47 -9.94 -9.94 -37.12
C ALA A 47 -9.07 -8.77 -36.65
N VAL A 48 -8.78 -7.84 -37.56
CA VAL A 48 -7.94 -6.66 -37.28
C VAL A 48 -8.54 -5.85 -36.14
N GLU A 49 -9.86 -5.68 -36.15
CA GLU A 49 -10.63 -4.95 -35.14
C GLU A 49 -10.53 -5.62 -33.76
N GLY A 50 -10.64 -6.95 -33.70
CA GLY A 50 -10.53 -7.71 -32.45
C GLY A 50 -9.13 -7.63 -31.85
N LEU A 51 -8.09 -7.70 -32.69
CA LEU A 51 -6.70 -7.53 -32.26
C LEU A 51 -6.41 -6.11 -31.77
N GLU A 52 -6.97 -5.08 -32.43
CA GLU A 52 -6.86 -3.69 -32.01
C GLU A 52 -7.54 -3.46 -30.66
N GLN A 53 -8.78 -3.94 -30.50
CA GLN A 53 -9.54 -3.84 -29.25
C GLN A 53 -8.81 -4.53 -28.10
N TRP A 54 -8.25 -5.70 -28.34
CA TRP A 54 -7.40 -6.39 -27.37
C TRP A 54 -6.16 -5.56 -26.98
N CYS A 55 -5.43 -5.01 -27.95
CA CYS A 55 -4.28 -4.15 -27.67
C CYS A 55 -4.68 -2.94 -26.82
N LEU A 56 -5.78 -2.27 -27.17
CA LEU A 56 -6.29 -1.11 -26.43
C LEU A 56 -6.71 -1.47 -25.01
N TYR A 57 -7.40 -2.60 -24.82
CA TYR A 57 -7.78 -3.11 -23.52
C TYR A 57 -6.56 -3.35 -22.62
N VAL A 58 -5.55 -4.06 -23.13
CA VAL A 58 -4.32 -4.38 -22.38
C VAL A 58 -3.54 -3.11 -22.04
N LEU A 59 -3.31 -2.22 -23.00
CA LEU A 59 -2.55 -0.98 -22.80
C LEU A 59 -3.25 -0.03 -21.81
N THR A 60 -4.58 0.09 -21.90
CA THR A 60 -5.37 0.91 -20.99
C THR A 60 -5.28 0.37 -19.56
N GLY A 61 -5.40 -0.96 -19.39
CA GLY A 61 -5.26 -1.60 -18.08
C GLY A 61 -3.88 -1.40 -17.49
N ILE A 62 -2.81 -1.61 -18.27
CA ILE A 62 -1.42 -1.35 -17.84
C ILE A 62 -1.26 0.12 -17.43
N SER A 63 -1.74 1.06 -18.24
CA SER A 63 -1.69 2.50 -17.94
C SER A 63 -2.40 2.85 -16.63
N ALA A 64 -3.59 2.28 -16.40
CA ALA A 64 -4.34 2.48 -15.17
C ALA A 64 -3.59 1.96 -13.94
N GLU A 65 -3.01 0.76 -14.03
CA GLU A 65 -2.23 0.18 -12.92
C GLU A 65 -0.94 0.97 -12.65
N LEU A 66 -0.24 1.44 -13.68
CA LEU A 66 0.91 2.32 -13.50
C LEU A 66 0.54 3.62 -12.79
N LYS A 67 -0.59 4.25 -13.15
CA LYS A 67 -1.09 5.45 -12.47
C LYS A 67 -1.42 5.20 -11.00
N LYS A 68 -1.95 4.02 -10.66
CA LYS A 68 -2.20 3.65 -9.25
C LYS A 68 -0.88 3.54 -8.47
N VAL A 69 0.11 2.84 -9.03
CA VAL A 69 1.43 2.69 -8.41
C VAL A 69 2.08 4.06 -8.19
N ASP A 70 2.01 4.93 -9.20
CA ASP A 70 2.55 6.29 -9.12
C ASP A 70 1.92 7.11 -7.98
N LYS A 71 0.59 7.05 -7.84
CA LYS A 71 -0.12 7.67 -6.72
C LYS A 71 0.33 7.14 -5.36
N LEU A 72 0.46 5.82 -5.19
CA LEU A 72 0.90 5.23 -3.92
C LEU A 72 2.37 5.49 -3.61
N SER A 73 3.17 5.77 -4.64
CA SER A 73 4.59 6.15 -4.50
C SER A 73 4.75 7.60 -4.03
N ASN A 74 3.71 8.43 -4.20
CA ASN A 74 3.68 9.79 -3.71
C ASN A 74 3.39 9.81 -2.19
N LEU A 75 4.39 10.21 -1.39
CA LEU A 75 4.27 10.26 0.08
C LEU A 75 3.13 11.16 0.58
N HIS A 76 2.88 12.29 -0.08
CA HIS A 76 1.80 13.18 0.31
C HIS A 76 0.44 12.52 0.10
N PHE A 77 0.23 11.87 -1.05
CA PHE A 77 -0.97 11.10 -1.33
C PHE A 77 -1.12 9.94 -0.34
N LEU A 78 -0.06 9.14 -0.17
CA LEU A 78 -0.06 7.99 0.73
C LEU A 78 -0.44 8.40 2.16
N ASN A 79 0.16 9.46 2.69
CA ASN A 79 -0.12 9.92 4.05
C ASN A 79 -1.55 10.48 4.18
N SER A 80 -1.94 11.38 3.28
CA SER A 80 -3.22 12.10 3.39
C SER A 80 -4.45 11.27 3.03
N LYS A 81 -4.32 10.33 2.09
CA LYS A 81 -5.44 9.54 1.56
C LYS A 81 -5.49 8.12 2.09
N ILE A 82 -4.36 7.56 2.50
CA ILE A 82 -4.31 6.16 2.95
C ILE A 82 -3.98 6.06 4.44
N LEU A 83 -2.80 6.51 4.87
CA LEU A 83 -2.29 6.21 6.21
C LEU A 83 -3.01 6.98 7.32
N TYR A 84 -3.23 8.30 7.18
CA TYR A 84 -3.99 9.06 8.19
C TYR A 84 -5.46 8.62 8.27
N PRO A 85 -6.18 8.43 7.14
CA PRO A 85 -7.53 7.87 7.19
C PRO A 85 -7.58 6.47 7.83
N ALA A 86 -6.56 5.62 7.59
CA ALA A 86 -6.46 4.32 8.24
C ALA A 86 -6.32 4.43 9.77
N LEU A 87 -5.55 5.39 10.26
CA LEU A 87 -5.45 5.65 11.70
C LEU A 87 -6.76 6.18 12.28
N GLU A 88 -7.45 7.10 11.59
CA GLU A 88 -8.76 7.61 12.04
C GLU A 88 -9.82 6.51 12.07
N TYR A 89 -9.85 5.66 11.05
CA TYR A 89 -10.74 4.50 11.01
C TYR A 89 -10.46 3.54 12.18
N SER A 90 -9.18 3.24 12.42
CA SER A 90 -8.76 2.34 13.50
C SER A 90 -9.09 2.93 14.87
N LYS A 91 -8.91 4.24 15.04
CA LYS A 91 -9.26 4.97 16.26
C LYS A 91 -10.77 4.96 16.52
N GLY A 92 -11.59 5.26 15.51
CA GLY A 92 -13.05 5.22 15.63
C GLY A 92 -13.61 3.84 15.97
N ARG A 93 -12.86 2.78 15.71
CA ARG A 93 -13.19 1.39 16.06
C ARG A 93 -12.59 0.94 17.39
N GLY A 94 -11.89 1.81 18.12
CA GLY A 94 -11.24 1.48 19.39
C GLY A 94 -10.00 0.59 19.27
N VAL A 95 -9.47 0.38 18.06
CA VAL A 95 -8.26 -0.44 17.84
C VAL A 95 -7.03 0.25 18.42
N ILE A 96 -6.97 1.58 18.28
CA ILE A 96 -5.94 2.43 18.88
C ILE A 96 -6.60 3.56 19.66
N ASN A 97 -5.94 4.03 20.71
CA ASN A 97 -6.40 5.21 21.44
C ASN A 97 -5.83 6.52 20.85
N GLU A 98 -6.28 7.67 21.36
CA GLU A 98 -5.85 8.99 20.88
C GLU A 98 -4.33 9.16 20.92
N ARG A 99 -3.70 8.75 22.02
CA ARG A 99 -2.26 8.88 22.22
C ARG A 99 -1.47 8.02 21.24
N GLU A 100 -1.90 6.78 21.01
CA GLU A 100 -1.31 5.88 20.02
C GLU A 100 -1.45 6.46 18.61
N SER A 101 -2.62 7.03 18.28
CA SER A 101 -2.84 7.73 17.02
C SER A 101 -1.89 8.92 16.84
N THR A 102 -1.69 9.75 17.88
CA THR A 102 -0.75 10.88 17.83
C THR A 102 0.68 10.41 17.55
N ILE A 103 1.15 9.36 18.24
CA ILE A 103 2.47 8.78 18.03
C ILE A 103 2.61 8.29 16.58
N LEU A 104 1.65 7.49 16.10
CA LEU A 104 1.69 6.92 14.75
C LEU A 104 1.67 8.02 13.66
N LYS A 105 0.87 9.07 13.84
CA LYS A 105 0.85 10.22 12.92
C LYS A 105 2.21 10.92 12.84
N ARG A 106 2.88 11.13 13.98
CA ARG A 106 4.24 11.70 14.00
C ARG A 106 5.21 10.81 13.22
N ILE A 107 5.15 9.50 13.44
CA ILE A 107 6.04 8.55 12.79
C ILE A 107 5.83 8.52 11.28
N ILE A 108 4.57 8.54 10.83
CA ILE A 108 4.23 8.61 9.39
C ILE A 108 4.77 9.90 8.77
N SER A 109 4.69 11.03 9.48
CA SER A 109 5.21 12.30 8.97
C SER A 109 6.73 12.35 8.87
N GLN A 110 7.45 11.68 9.78
CA GLN A 110 8.92 11.65 9.82
C GLN A 110 9.52 10.43 9.09
N GLY A 111 8.69 9.44 8.73
CA GLY A 111 9.07 8.15 8.17
C GLY A 111 9.63 7.17 9.21
N THR A 112 10.56 7.65 10.04
CA THR A 112 11.16 6.88 11.14
C THR A 112 11.34 7.75 12.38
N VAL A 113 11.40 7.12 13.55
CA VAL A 113 11.65 7.80 14.83
C VAL A 113 12.61 7.03 15.71
N LYS A 114 13.33 7.77 16.54
CA LYS A 114 14.07 7.30 17.71
C LYS A 114 13.32 7.67 18.98
N VAL A 115 13.75 7.10 20.11
CA VAL A 115 13.20 7.39 21.45
C VAL A 115 13.17 8.90 21.75
N ASN A 116 14.20 9.63 21.33
CA ASN A 116 14.28 11.07 21.57
C ASN A 116 13.23 11.86 20.78
N ASP A 117 12.87 11.44 19.56
CA ASP A 117 11.86 12.11 18.75
C ASP A 117 10.46 11.98 19.37
N LEU A 118 10.24 10.89 20.12
CA LEU A 118 8.99 10.65 20.84
C LEU A 118 8.86 11.42 22.16
N LYS A 119 9.94 12.03 22.68
CA LYS A 119 9.85 12.91 23.86
C LYS A 119 8.99 14.14 23.59
N GLU A 120 9.07 14.69 22.37
CA GLU A 120 8.27 15.84 21.96
C GLU A 120 6.77 15.53 21.90
N VAL A 121 6.42 14.28 21.56
CA VAL A 121 5.02 13.83 21.44
C VAL A 121 4.46 13.32 22.76
N LEU A 122 5.34 12.95 23.70
CA LEU A 122 4.98 12.39 25.01
C LEU A 122 5.53 13.27 26.13
N PRO A 123 5.06 14.53 26.25
CA PRO A 123 5.53 15.44 27.27
C PRO A 123 5.26 14.87 28.67
N GLY A 124 6.21 15.06 29.59
CA GLY A 124 6.10 14.64 30.99
C GLY A 124 6.50 13.20 31.30
N LEU A 125 6.83 12.37 30.30
CA LEU A 125 7.34 11.02 30.54
C LEU A 125 8.87 10.98 30.63
N LYS A 126 9.37 10.22 31.61
CA LYS A 126 10.80 9.90 31.72
C LYS A 126 11.22 8.98 30.58
N SER A 127 12.50 9.01 30.20
CA SER A 127 13.05 8.17 29.13
C SER A 127 12.71 6.68 29.28
N ALA A 128 12.75 6.14 30.52
CA ALA A 128 12.38 4.74 30.79
C ALA A 128 10.90 4.44 30.48
N GLN A 129 10.00 5.37 30.78
CA GLN A 129 8.57 5.21 30.48
C GLN A 129 8.31 5.28 28.97
N ILE A 130 9.05 6.11 28.24
CA ILE A 130 8.96 6.17 26.78
C ILE A 130 9.41 4.85 26.16
N THR A 131 10.54 4.29 26.61
CA THR A 131 11.01 2.97 26.16
C THR A 131 9.97 1.88 26.42
N TYR A 132 9.35 1.86 27.60
CA TYR A 132 8.29 0.92 27.92
C TYR A 132 7.08 1.05 26.98
N GLN A 133 6.66 2.27 26.66
CA GLN A 133 5.55 2.53 25.75
C GLN A 133 5.87 2.09 24.32
N ILE A 134 7.10 2.34 23.85
CA ILE A 134 7.56 1.82 22.55
C ILE A 134 7.52 0.29 22.54
N GLY A 135 8.01 -0.37 23.59
CA GLY A 135 7.92 -1.82 23.72
C GLY A 135 6.49 -2.32 23.55
N LYS A 136 5.54 -1.74 24.30
CA LYS A 136 4.11 -2.09 24.18
C LYS A 136 3.56 -1.90 22.76
N LEU A 137 3.97 -0.85 22.06
CA LEU A 137 3.55 -0.61 20.68
C LEU A 137 4.15 -1.61 19.70
N VAL A 138 5.41 -2.01 19.92
CA VAL A 138 6.10 -3.05 19.14
C VAL A 138 5.46 -4.41 19.38
N ASP A 139 5.15 -4.76 20.63
CA ASP A 139 4.50 -6.02 21.01
C ASP A 139 3.11 -6.15 20.37
N ARG A 140 2.39 -5.04 20.25
CA ARG A 140 1.11 -4.95 19.52
C ARG A 140 1.26 -4.88 18.00
N GLY A 141 2.49 -4.87 17.48
CA GLY A 141 2.78 -4.74 16.06
C GLY A 141 2.47 -3.36 15.45
N LEU A 142 2.09 -2.37 16.26
CA LEU A 142 1.80 -1.00 15.82
C LEU A 142 3.07 -0.25 15.43
N LEU A 143 4.20 -0.65 16.01
CA LEU A 143 5.54 -0.22 15.60
C LEU A 143 6.38 -1.43 15.23
N GLN A 144 7.37 -1.20 14.36
CA GLN A 144 8.39 -2.19 14.06
C GLN A 144 9.76 -1.50 13.95
N PRO A 145 10.84 -2.14 14.41
CA PRO A 145 12.18 -1.61 14.20
C PRO A 145 12.52 -1.67 12.70
N VAL A 146 13.27 -0.68 12.21
CA VAL A 146 13.67 -0.61 10.79
C VAL A 146 14.53 -1.82 10.40
N GLU A 147 15.37 -2.28 11.33
CA GLU A 147 16.17 -3.49 11.23
C GLU A 147 16.12 -4.25 12.55
N MET A 148 16.40 -5.56 12.53
CA MET A 148 16.38 -6.37 13.75
C MET A 148 17.34 -5.81 14.80
N GLY A 149 16.83 -5.53 16.01
CA GLY A 149 17.61 -4.94 17.11
C GLY A 149 17.81 -3.42 17.03
N SER A 150 17.33 -2.75 15.98
CA SER A 150 17.43 -1.29 15.84
C SER A 150 16.57 -0.55 16.87
N ARG A 151 17.09 0.58 17.37
CA ARG A 151 16.34 1.56 18.19
C ARG A 151 15.71 2.67 17.35
N ILE A 152 15.59 2.43 16.04
CA ILE A 152 14.88 3.26 15.08
C ILE A 152 13.63 2.49 14.66
N TYR A 153 12.48 3.14 14.75
CA TYR A 153 11.18 2.52 14.56
C TYR A 153 10.42 3.19 13.42
N THR A 154 9.59 2.41 12.75
CA THR A 154 8.58 2.88 11.79
C THR A 154 7.21 2.33 12.17
N ALA A 155 6.16 2.87 11.55
CA ALA A 155 4.79 2.43 11.78
C ALA A 155 4.60 0.99 11.25
N GLY A 156 4.09 0.12 12.10
CA GLY A 156 3.77 -1.27 11.79
C GLY A 156 2.33 -1.40 11.32
N PHE A 157 2.10 -1.34 10.00
CA PHE A 157 0.77 -1.56 9.43
C PHE A 157 0.50 -3.03 9.11
N SER A 158 1.52 -3.78 8.66
CA SER A 158 1.34 -5.13 8.12
C SER A 158 1.01 -6.22 9.14
N LYS A 159 1.49 -6.06 10.37
CA LYS A 159 1.35 -7.05 11.45
C LYS A 159 0.37 -6.59 12.54
N SER A 160 -0.41 -5.55 12.28
CA SER A 160 -1.32 -4.97 13.26
C SER A 160 -2.75 -4.90 12.74
N ASP A 161 -3.66 -4.68 13.67
CA ASP A 161 -5.07 -4.42 13.38
C ASP A 161 -5.28 -3.15 12.53
N LEU A 162 -4.24 -2.31 12.34
CA LEU A 162 -4.27 -1.14 11.44
C LEU A 162 -4.44 -1.52 9.97
N MET A 163 -4.07 -2.75 9.57
CA MET A 163 -4.24 -3.21 8.18
C MET A 163 -5.69 -3.11 7.72
N ARG A 164 -6.66 -3.32 8.63
CA ARG A 164 -8.08 -3.15 8.30
C ARG A 164 -8.41 -1.70 7.92
N GLY A 165 -7.81 -0.72 8.60
CA GLY A 165 -7.92 0.69 8.25
C GLY A 165 -7.27 1.02 6.91
N VAL A 166 -6.13 0.43 6.61
CA VAL A 166 -5.44 0.59 5.32
C VAL A 166 -6.27 0.04 4.17
N ILE A 167 -6.81 -1.16 4.31
CA ILE A 167 -7.70 -1.78 3.31
C ILE A 167 -8.95 -0.91 3.10
N HIS A 168 -9.54 -0.40 4.18
CA HIS A 168 -10.69 0.51 4.09
C HIS A 168 -10.38 1.78 3.29
N ALA A 169 -9.25 2.43 3.58
CA ALA A 169 -8.82 3.63 2.87
C ALA A 169 -8.48 3.36 1.39
N LEU A 170 -7.77 2.27 1.10
CA LEU A 170 -7.46 1.83 -0.27
C LEU A 170 -8.73 1.55 -1.09
N ARG A 171 -9.75 0.92 -0.47
CA ARG A 171 -11.04 0.70 -1.12
C ARG A 171 -11.74 2.02 -1.43
N LYS A 172 -11.78 2.94 -0.47
CA LYS A 172 -12.40 4.28 -0.65
C LYS A 172 -11.76 5.06 -1.80
N GLU A 173 -10.45 4.93 -1.98
CA GLU A 173 -9.70 5.58 -3.05
C GLU A 173 -9.66 4.76 -4.36
N GLY A 174 -10.42 3.66 -4.46
CA GLY A 174 -10.57 2.87 -5.69
C GLY A 174 -9.38 1.99 -6.08
N PHE A 175 -8.47 1.71 -5.13
CA PHE A 175 -7.36 0.79 -5.35
C PHE A 175 -7.76 -0.67 -5.22
N ILE A 176 -8.83 -0.95 -4.47
CA ILE A 176 -9.38 -2.30 -4.26
C ILE A 176 -10.82 -2.31 -4.77
N PRO A 177 -11.24 -3.33 -5.54
CA PRO A 177 -12.62 -3.47 -5.99
C PRO A 177 -13.61 -3.56 -4.82
N ASN A 178 -14.84 -3.09 -5.07
CA ASN A 178 -15.97 -3.36 -4.20
C ASN A 178 -16.48 -4.77 -4.57
N PHE A 179 -16.19 -5.76 -3.73
CA PHE A 179 -16.86 -7.06 -3.76
C PHE A 179 -18.12 -7.00 -2.92
#